data_AF-A0A6J1Q2H0-F1
#
_entry.id   AF-A0A6J1Q2H0-F1
#
_cell.length_a   1.000
_cell.length_b   1.000
_cell.length_c   1.000
_cell.angle_alpha   90.00
_cell.angle_beta   90.00
_cell.angle_gamma   90.00
#
_symmetry.space_group_name_H-M   'P 1'
#
loop_
_entity.id
_entity.type
_entity.pdbx_description
1 polymer ?
#
loop_
_entity_poly.entity_id
_entity_poly.type
_entity_poly.pdbx_seq_one_letter_code
_entity_poly.pdbx_strand_id
1 'polypeptide(L)'
;MTCNPQCPEIKENLDGCPLEYRPDLQVAKTFSLDVKEVMKDLIQNGIFGNIIAYAGVIEFQKRGLPHLHLLAMLSDEDKPRLQEVIDMMVWAEIPDEERHPKLNAKVLKHMIHGQCGNQSQRYPCTGDDGKCSKGFPKEF
;
A
#
# COMPACT_ATOMS: atom_id res chain seq x y z
N MET A 1 -6.26 0.28 -0.40
CA MET A 1 -5.27 0.25 0.72
C MET A 1 -5.15 -1.18 1.22
N THR A 2 -3.93 -1.71 1.33
CA THR A 2 -3.68 -3.08 1.83
C THR A 2 -3.10 -3.02 3.24
N CYS A 3 -3.60 -3.84 4.18
CA CYS A 3 -2.96 -3.98 5.49
C CYS A 3 -1.54 -4.57 5.35
N ASN A 4 -0.58 -4.09 6.15
CA ASN A 4 0.78 -4.60 6.20
C ASN A 4 0.95 -5.55 7.40
N PRO A 5 1.26 -6.85 7.18
CA PRO A 5 1.36 -7.81 8.28
C PRO A 5 2.67 -7.69 9.06
N GLN A 6 3.64 -6.94 8.52
CA GLN A 6 4.96 -6.77 9.09
C GLN A 6 5.04 -5.58 10.05
N CYS A 7 3.94 -4.86 10.29
CA CYS A 7 3.91 -3.73 11.21
C CYS A 7 4.36 -4.14 12.62
N PRO A 8 5.26 -3.38 13.27
CA PRO A 8 5.74 -3.65 14.63
C PRO A 8 4.60 -3.85 15.63
N GLU A 9 3.56 -3.03 15.53
CA GLU A 9 2.38 -3.04 16.40
C GLU A 9 1.66 -4.39 16.36
N ILE A 10 1.64 -5.06 15.21
CA ILE A 10 1.07 -6.41 15.09
C ILE A 10 2.06 -7.44 15.63
N LYS A 11 3.34 -7.34 15.26
CA LYS A 11 4.39 -8.30 15.68
C LYS A 11 4.59 -8.38 17.18
N GLU A 12 4.58 -7.24 17.86
CA GLU A 12 4.77 -7.17 19.30
C GLU A 12 3.59 -7.74 20.08
N ASN A 13 2.38 -7.75 19.49
CA ASN A 13 1.16 -8.25 20.12
C ASN A 13 0.76 -9.66 19.68
N LEU A 14 1.56 -10.32 18.83
CA LEU A 14 1.24 -11.67 18.32
C LEU A 14 1.54 -12.78 19.33
N ASP A 15 2.32 -12.54 20.38
CA ASP A 15 2.67 -13.54 21.43
C ASP A 15 3.09 -14.92 20.87
N GLY A 16 3.73 -14.95 19.70
CA GLY A 16 4.13 -16.19 19.01
C GLY A 16 3.00 -16.95 18.30
N CYS A 17 1.76 -16.47 18.37
CA CYS A 17 0.65 -17.00 17.59
C CYS A 17 0.78 -16.63 16.11
N PRO A 18 0.38 -17.53 15.18
CA PRO A 18 0.32 -17.16 13.77
C PRO A 18 -0.76 -16.09 13.54
N LEU A 19 -0.46 -15.14 12.64
CA LEU A 19 -1.32 -14.02 12.24
C LEU A 19 -2.76 -14.45 11.90
N GLU A 20 -2.90 -15.60 11.26
CA GLU A 20 -4.19 -16.16 10.82
C GLU A 20 -5.15 -16.45 11.98
N TYR A 21 -4.63 -16.67 13.20
CA TYR A 21 -5.41 -16.96 14.40
C TYR A 21 -5.74 -15.72 15.23
N ARG A 22 -5.22 -14.54 14.85
CA ARG A 22 -5.47 -13.26 15.53
C ARG A 22 -5.96 -12.16 14.58
N PRO A 23 -7.10 -12.39 13.89
CA PRO A 23 -7.67 -11.38 12.99
C PRO A 23 -8.09 -10.11 13.74
N ASP A 24 -8.36 -10.19 15.06
CA ASP A 24 -8.69 -9.05 15.91
C ASP A 24 -7.58 -7.99 15.95
N LEU A 25 -6.31 -8.39 15.98
CA LEU A 25 -5.18 -7.46 16.02
C LEU A 25 -4.96 -6.79 14.67
N GLN A 26 -4.97 -7.58 13.60
CA GLN A 26 -4.60 -7.13 12.26
C GLN A 26 -5.73 -6.41 11.52
N VAL A 27 -6.95 -6.92 11.63
CA VAL A 27 -8.13 -6.38 10.94
C VAL A 27 -8.80 -5.29 11.78
N ALA A 28 -9.15 -5.61 13.03
CA ALA A 28 -10.03 -4.75 13.80
C ALA A 28 -9.30 -3.55 14.43
N LYS A 29 -8.02 -3.68 14.77
CA LYS A 29 -7.26 -2.57 15.38
C LYS A 29 -6.47 -1.78 14.34
N THR A 30 -5.45 -2.36 13.73
CA THR A 30 -4.55 -1.59 12.86
C THR A 30 -5.25 -1.14 11.58
N PHE A 31 -5.83 -2.07 10.81
CA PHE A 31 -6.45 -1.71 9.52
C PHE A 31 -7.67 -0.80 9.70
N SER A 32 -8.52 -1.03 10.69
CA SER A 32 -9.66 -0.12 10.94
C SER A 32 -9.22 1.28 11.35
N LEU A 33 -8.10 1.44 12.06
CA LEU A 33 -7.57 2.76 12.41
C LEU A 33 -7.02 3.46 11.18
N ASP A 34 -6.23 2.76 10.36
CA ASP A 34 -5.71 3.28 9.09
C ASP A 34 -6.86 3.74 8.18
N VAL A 35 -7.94 2.94 8.06
CA VAL A 35 -9.11 3.31 7.24
C VAL A 35 -9.76 4.59 7.78
N LYS A 36 -9.88 4.73 9.11
CA LYS A 36 -10.48 5.93 9.72
C LYS A 36 -9.62 7.17 9.49
N GLU A 37 -8.31 7.04 9.57
CA GLU A 37 -7.38 8.13 9.31
C GLU A 37 -7.46 8.56 7.84
N VAL A 38 -7.43 7.62 6.90
CA VAL A 38 -7.61 7.90 5.47
C VAL A 38 -8.95 8.60 5.20
N MET A 39 -10.05 8.13 5.80
CA MET A 39 -11.36 8.78 5.65
C MET A 39 -11.39 10.19 6.24
N LYS A 40 -10.68 10.41 7.35
CA LYS A 40 -10.54 11.73 7.97
C LYS A 40 -9.79 12.68 7.04
N ASP A 41 -8.68 12.23 6.45
CA ASP A 41 -7.89 13.05 5.54
C ASP A 41 -8.66 13.41 4.28
N LEU A 42 -9.39 12.45 3.72
CA LEU A 42 -10.21 12.64 2.53
C LEU A 42 -11.40 13.60 2.77
N ILE A 43 -12.16 13.40 3.85
CA ILE A 43 -13.43 14.09 4.07
C ILE A 43 -13.27 15.35 4.92
N GLN A 44 -12.48 15.30 5.99
CA GLN A 44 -12.34 16.43 6.93
C GLN A 44 -11.21 17.36 6.54
N ASN A 45 -10.05 16.81 6.18
CA ASN A 45 -8.90 17.63 5.80
C ASN A 45 -8.97 18.08 4.33
N GLY A 46 -9.87 17.47 3.53
CA GLY A 46 -10.16 17.91 2.17
C GLY A 46 -8.95 17.87 1.24
N ILE A 47 -8.08 16.86 1.39
CA ILE A 47 -6.81 16.79 0.65
C ILE A 47 -6.96 16.82 -0.88
N PHE A 48 -8.11 16.35 -1.39
CA PHE A 48 -8.44 16.38 -2.82
C PHE A 48 -9.56 17.39 -3.15
N GLY A 49 -9.97 18.22 -2.19
CA GLY A 49 -11.13 19.12 -2.30
C GLY A 49 -12.40 18.50 -1.72
N ASN A 50 -13.56 19.03 -2.13
CA ASN A 50 -14.85 18.64 -1.59
C ASN A 50 -15.35 17.32 -2.21
N ILE A 51 -15.54 16.30 -1.38
CA ILE A 51 -16.07 14.99 -1.79
C ILE A 51 -17.60 14.98 -1.62
N ILE A 52 -18.33 14.86 -2.73
CA ILE A 52 -19.81 14.84 -2.74
C ILE A 52 -20.38 13.47 -2.38
N ALA A 53 -19.66 12.39 -2.70
CA ALA A 53 -20.07 11.03 -2.41
C ALA A 53 -18.85 10.11 -2.37
N TYR A 54 -18.92 9.05 -1.57
CA TYR A 54 -17.91 8.00 -1.59
C TYR A 54 -18.59 6.63 -1.41
N ALA A 55 -17.98 5.61 -2.00
CA ALA A 55 -18.38 4.22 -1.86
C ALA A 55 -17.13 3.39 -1.57
N GLY A 56 -17.17 2.57 -0.52
CA GLY A 56 -16.03 1.75 -0.13
C GLY A 56 -16.43 0.32 0.18
N VAL A 57 -15.57 -0.62 -0.19
CA VAL A 57 -15.71 -2.04 0.14
C VAL A 57 -14.41 -2.52 0.75
N ILE A 58 -14.53 -3.22 1.88
CA ILE A 58 -13.40 -3.92 2.50
C ILE A 58 -13.49 -5.38 2.07
N GLU A 59 -12.51 -5.83 1.30
CA GLU A 59 -12.42 -7.20 0.83
C GLU A 59 -11.48 -8.01 1.71
N PHE A 60 -11.98 -9.14 2.19
CA PHE A 60 -11.21 -10.14 2.92
C PHE A 60 -10.86 -11.28 1.97
N GLN A 61 -9.64 -11.27 1.44
CA GLN A 61 -9.18 -12.34 0.57
C GLN A 61 -8.93 -13.62 1.39
N LYS A 62 -9.28 -14.80 0.85
CA LYS A 62 -9.23 -16.11 1.56
C LYS A 62 -7.85 -16.49 2.17
N ARG A 63 -6.78 -15.81 1.76
CA ARG A 63 -5.40 -15.95 2.29
C ARG A 63 -4.72 -14.59 2.47
N GLY A 64 -5.50 -13.51 2.38
CA GLY A 64 -5.00 -12.17 2.18
C GLY A 64 -5.53 -11.21 3.23
N LEU A 65 -4.73 -10.20 3.45
CA LEU A 65 -4.99 -9.11 4.37
C LEU A 65 -6.16 -8.28 3.87
N PRO A 66 -6.89 -7.60 4.77
CA PRO A 66 -8.00 -6.76 4.35
C PRO A 66 -7.49 -5.69 3.37
N HIS A 67 -8.25 -5.51 2.29
CA HIS A 67 -8.01 -4.47 1.30
C HIS A 67 -9.21 -3.55 1.22
N LEU A 68 -8.98 -2.24 1.29
CA LEU A 68 -10.00 -1.22 1.08
C LEU A 68 -9.98 -0.78 -0.38
N HIS A 69 -11.10 -1.02 -1.07
CA HIS A 69 -11.45 -0.36 -2.31
C HIS A 69 -12.29 0.87 -1.96
N LEU A 70 -11.85 2.06 -2.35
CA LEU A 70 -12.56 3.31 -2.09
C LEU A 70 -12.70 4.08 -3.39
N LEU A 71 -13.94 4.43 -3.73
CA LEU A 71 -14.30 5.34 -4.79
C LEU A 71 -14.80 6.63 -4.15
N ALA A 72 -14.19 7.76 -4.48
CA ALA A 72 -14.66 9.09 -4.06
C ALA A 72 -15.02 9.92 -5.29
N MET A 73 -16.17 10.59 -5.23
CA MET A 73 -16.63 11.54 -6.23
C MET A 73 -16.39 12.95 -5.70
N LEU A 74 -15.59 13.71 -6.43
CA LEU A 74 -15.30 15.11 -6.15
C LEU A 74 -16.42 16.03 -6.67
N SER A 75 -16.55 17.19 -6.06
CA SER A 75 -17.38 18.30 -6.54
C SER A 75 -16.95 18.71 -7.95
N ASP A 76 -17.85 19.31 -8.73
CA ASP A 76 -17.50 19.71 -10.10
C ASP A 76 -16.41 20.81 -10.15
N GLU A 77 -16.33 21.61 -9.10
CA GLU A 77 -15.35 22.68 -8.93
C GLU A 77 -13.95 22.13 -8.62
N ASP A 78 -13.87 21.03 -7.87
CA ASP A 78 -12.61 20.40 -7.46
C ASP A 78 -12.13 19.29 -8.40
N LYS A 79 -12.89 18.96 -9.45
CA LYS A 79 -12.51 17.91 -10.39
C LYS A 79 -11.28 18.33 -11.20
N PRO A 80 -10.18 17.54 -11.16
CA PRO A 80 -9.04 17.79 -12.01
C PRO A 80 -9.42 17.50 -13.48
N ARG A 81 -9.47 18.56 -14.29
CA ARG A 81 -9.80 18.46 -15.74
C ARG A 81 -8.56 18.54 -16.63
N LEU A 82 -7.47 19.09 -16.10
CA LEU A 82 -6.22 19.29 -16.82
C LEU A 82 -5.27 18.14 -16.52
N GLN A 83 -4.61 17.62 -17.56
CA GLN A 83 -3.64 16.53 -17.43
C GLN A 83 -2.54 16.87 -16.42
N GLU A 84 -2.00 18.08 -16.46
CA GLU A 84 -0.95 18.54 -15.55
C GLU A 84 -1.38 18.45 -14.08
N VAL A 85 -2.65 18.74 -13.78
CA VAL A 85 -3.21 18.62 -12.43
C VAL A 85 -3.35 17.16 -12.02
N ILE A 86 -3.74 16.29 -12.95
CA ILE A 86 -3.84 14.85 -12.70
C ILE A 86 -2.45 14.27 -12.41
N ASP A 87 -1.44 14.64 -13.21
CA ASP A 87 -0.06 14.20 -13.03
C ASP A 87 0.52 14.71 -11.70
N MET A 88 0.15 15.92 -11.28
CA MET A 88 0.46 16.48 -9.96
C MET A 88 -0.35 15.89 -8.80
N MET A 89 -1.39 15.10 -9.05
CA MET A 89 -2.18 14.42 -8.01
C MET A 89 -1.83 12.95 -7.91
N VAL A 90 -1.46 12.32 -9.03
CA VAL A 90 -1.20 10.89 -9.14
C VAL A 90 0.20 10.70 -9.72
N TRP A 91 1.17 10.51 -8.85
CA TRP A 91 2.52 10.15 -9.25
C TRP A 91 3.09 9.04 -8.35
N ALA A 92 4.12 8.36 -8.85
CA ALA A 92 4.86 7.36 -8.11
C ALA A 92 6.34 7.75 -8.12
N GLU A 93 6.83 8.24 -6.98
CA GLU A 93 8.23 8.64 -6.81
C GLU A 93 8.92 7.76 -5.78
N ILE A 94 10.22 7.53 -5.99
CA ILE A 94 11.09 7.00 -4.95
C ILE A 94 11.49 8.19 -4.08
N PRO A 95 11.15 8.20 -2.77
CA PRO A 95 11.45 9.33 -1.90
C PRO A 95 12.95 9.61 -1.86
N ASP A 96 13.34 10.87 -1.75
CA ASP A 96 14.74 11.26 -1.62
C ASP A 96 15.38 10.67 -0.34
N GLU A 97 16.58 10.09 -0.47
CA GLU A 97 17.27 9.40 0.62
C GLU A 97 17.70 10.37 1.73
N GLU A 98 18.09 11.59 1.39
CA GLU A 98 18.57 12.58 2.37
C GLU A 98 17.40 13.27 3.09
N ARG A 99 16.35 13.66 2.36
CA ARG A 99 15.18 14.35 2.92
C ARG A 99 14.24 13.41 3.67
N HIS A 100 14.07 12.19 3.17
CA HIS A 100 13.11 11.23 3.70
C HIS A 100 13.70 9.81 3.82
N PRO A 101 14.79 9.61 4.60
CA PRO A 101 15.51 8.34 4.67
C PRO A 101 14.62 7.16 5.10
N LYS A 102 13.68 7.40 6.03
CA LYS A 102 12.76 6.36 6.52
C LYS A 102 11.75 5.92 5.45
N LEU A 103 11.23 6.86 4.65
CA LEU A 103 10.27 6.55 3.58
C LEU A 103 10.98 5.91 2.40
N ASN A 104 12.15 6.43 2.01
CA ASN A 104 13.00 5.84 0.99
C ASN A 104 13.31 4.37 1.32
N ALA A 105 13.80 4.07 2.52
CA ALA A 105 14.11 2.71 2.95
C ALA A 105 12.89 1.77 2.89
N LYS A 106 11.69 2.27 3.24
CA LYS A 106 10.44 1.49 3.14
C LYS A 106 10.05 1.24 1.68
N VAL A 107 10.11 2.25 0.82
CA VAL A 107 9.77 2.13 -0.61
C VAL A 107 10.75 1.19 -1.31
N LEU A 108 12.06 1.35 -1.10
CA LEU A 108 13.07 0.45 -1.67
C LEU A 108 12.89 -1.00 -1.22
N LYS A 109 12.49 -1.22 0.04
CA LYS A 109 12.29 -2.57 0.57
C LYS A 109 11.01 -3.25 0.10
N HIS A 110 9.92 -2.49 -0.07
CA HIS A 110 8.58 -3.05 -0.24
C HIS A 110 7.97 -2.83 -1.64
N MET A 111 8.42 -1.82 -2.38
CA MET A 111 7.82 -1.40 -3.65
C MET A 111 8.75 -1.63 -4.85
N ILE A 112 10.05 -1.87 -4.62
CA ILE A 112 11.02 -2.17 -5.68
C ILE A 112 11.18 -3.67 -5.83
N HIS A 113 11.10 -4.14 -7.07
CA HIS A 113 11.45 -5.51 -7.40
C HIS A 113 12.97 -5.68 -7.31
N GLY A 114 13.44 -6.42 -6.31
CA GLY A 114 14.86 -6.69 -6.12
C GLY A 114 15.47 -7.47 -7.29
N GLN A 115 16.80 -7.45 -7.39
CA GLN A 115 17.51 -8.22 -8.41
C GLN A 115 17.21 -9.71 -8.26
N CYS A 116 16.69 -10.31 -9.33
CA CYS A 116 16.55 -11.76 -9.45
C CYS A 116 17.88 -12.37 -9.90
N GLY A 117 18.39 -13.35 -9.16
CA GLY A 117 19.65 -14.07 -9.33
C GLY A 117 19.95 -15.04 -8.17
N ASN A 118 21.21 -15.48 -8.01
CA ASN A 118 21.59 -16.56 -7.09
C ASN A 118 21.27 -16.33 -5.59
N GLN A 119 21.19 -15.08 -5.13
CA GLN A 119 20.76 -14.75 -3.75
C GLN A 119 19.23 -14.54 -3.61
N SER A 120 18.52 -14.60 -4.73
CA SER A 120 17.11 -14.22 -4.89
C SER A 120 16.15 -15.41 -4.83
N GLN A 121 16.64 -16.62 -4.59
CA GLN A 121 15.82 -17.85 -4.47
C GLN A 121 14.77 -17.76 -3.33
N ARG A 122 14.86 -16.73 -2.50
CA ARG A 122 13.86 -16.35 -1.50
C ARG A 122 12.63 -15.64 -2.08
N TYR A 123 12.71 -15.08 -3.28
CA TYR A 123 11.58 -14.37 -3.88
C TYR A 123 10.69 -15.34 -4.65
N PRO A 124 9.35 -15.26 -4.49
CA PRO A 124 8.40 -16.14 -5.20
C PRO A 124 8.46 -16.04 -6.73
N CYS A 125 9.12 -15.01 -7.26
CA CYS A 125 9.22 -14.74 -8.68
C CYS A 125 10.44 -15.41 -9.34
N THR A 126 11.45 -15.86 -8.58
CA THR A 126 12.64 -16.52 -9.13
C THR A 126 12.32 -17.99 -9.38
N GLY A 127 12.41 -18.42 -10.64
CA GLY A 127 12.25 -19.81 -11.03
C GLY A 127 13.44 -20.67 -10.62
N ASP A 128 13.28 -22.00 -10.72
CA ASP A 128 14.33 -22.97 -10.41
C ASP A 128 15.57 -22.81 -11.32
N ASP A 129 15.40 -22.15 -12.46
CA ASP A 129 16.47 -21.77 -13.41
C ASP A 129 17.25 -20.52 -12.99
N GLY A 130 16.91 -19.94 -11.82
CA GLY A 130 17.52 -18.71 -11.30
C GLY A 130 17.07 -17.43 -12.02
N LYS A 131 16.11 -17.52 -12.96
CA LYS A 131 15.58 -16.37 -13.71
C LYS A 131 14.26 -15.89 -13.11
N CYS A 132 13.97 -14.61 -13.28
CA CYS A 132 12.69 -14.05 -12.87
C CYS A 132 11.57 -14.50 -13.83
N SER A 133 10.55 -15.18 -13.32
CA SER A 133 9.31 -15.51 -14.05
C SER A 133 8.56 -14.29 -14.60
N LYS A 134 8.84 -13.09 -14.06
CA LYS A 134 8.25 -11.82 -14.51
C LYS A 134 9.16 -11.03 -15.45
N GLY A 135 10.32 -11.59 -15.81
CA GLY A 135 11.25 -11.01 -16.78
C GLY A 135 12.01 -9.78 -16.28
N PHE A 136 12.29 -9.69 -14.97
CA PHE A 136 13.14 -8.62 -14.43
C PHE A 136 14.63 -9.02 -14.44
N PRO A 137 15.55 -8.03 -14.56
CA PRO A 137 15.27 -6.62 -14.85
C PRO A 137 14.83 -6.41 -16.30
N LYS A 138 13.87 -5.51 -16.53
CA LYS A 138 13.46 -5.11 -17.89
C LYS A 138 14.38 -4.02 -18.41
N GLU A 139 14.68 -4.04 -19.70
CA GLU A 139 15.31 -2.91 -20.36
C GLU A 139 14.33 -1.72 -20.35
N PHE A 140 14.84 -0.54 -19.99
CA PHE A 140 14.10 0.72 -19.96
C PHE A 140 14.28 1.47 -21.28
#